data_AF-A4WI57-F1
#
_entry.id   AF-A4WI57-F1
#
_cell.length_a   1.000
_cell.length_b   1.000
_cell.length_c   1.000
_cell.angle_alpha   90.00
_cell.angle_beta   90.00
_cell.angle_gamma   90.00
#
_symmetry.space_group_name_H-M   'P 1'
#
loop_
_entity.id
_entity.type
_entity.pdbx_description
1 polymer ?
#
loop_
_entity_poly.entity_id
_entity_poly.type
_entity_poly.pdbx_seq_one_letter_code
_entity_poly.pdbx_strand_id
1 'polypeptide(L)'
;MFTNERAVARWLAKTLKGCDSRLGEVLLEGAISRTQMEALAKGLGSRIPAFMAKPDLVLVVREPESGRHVLAAVELKYFKTAGKKRWRRAYREFGQPLRYYLYGFDVAVLVHVFESGIVDADVETYSEVVGEVVEKLKLPTAYISLKIADAERGLLKAFKPQKLGAVGICHVAKWILEYCAEARNPLLPSDKEILERRNILKAVLCRSRC
;
A
#
# COMPACT_ATOMS: atom_id res chain seq x y z
N MET A 1 10.95 -13.96 -14.55
CA MET A 1 9.79 -13.51 -13.74
C MET A 1 10.18 -13.42 -12.26
N PHE A 2 9.47 -12.67 -11.42
CA PHE A 2 9.91 -12.37 -10.05
C PHE A 2 9.95 -13.60 -9.14
N THR A 3 10.94 -13.65 -8.25
CA THR A 3 11.16 -14.79 -7.36
C THR A 3 10.16 -14.82 -6.20
N ASN A 4 9.82 -13.65 -5.64
CA ASN A 4 8.93 -13.49 -4.47
C ASN A 4 8.31 -12.09 -4.39
N GLU A 5 7.46 -11.86 -3.39
CA GLU A 5 6.78 -10.59 -3.11
C GLU A 5 7.76 -9.41 -2.96
N ARG A 6 8.85 -9.61 -2.21
CA ARG A 6 9.88 -8.57 -2.03
C ARG A 6 10.53 -8.14 -3.35
N ALA A 7 10.71 -9.07 -4.30
CA ALA A 7 11.23 -8.73 -5.63
C ALA A 7 10.23 -7.87 -6.43
N VAL A 8 8.93 -8.16 -6.33
CA VAL A 8 7.86 -7.34 -6.94
C VAL A 8 7.80 -5.97 -6.28
N ALA A 9 7.85 -5.90 -4.94
CA ALA A 9 7.85 -4.64 -4.20
C ALA A 9 9.01 -3.74 -4.63
N ARG A 10 10.23 -4.28 -4.75
CA ARG A 10 11.40 -3.53 -5.26
C ARG A 10 11.20 -2.99 -6.67
N TRP A 11 10.61 -3.80 -7.55
CA TRP A 11 10.31 -3.39 -8.91
C TRP A 11 9.26 -2.27 -8.95
N LEU A 12 8.16 -2.41 -8.21
CA LEU A 12 7.15 -1.37 -8.04
C LEU A 12 7.76 -0.09 -7.45
N ALA A 13 8.57 -0.20 -6.40
CA ALA A 13 9.20 0.96 -5.75
C ALA A 13 10.07 1.77 -6.72
N LYS A 14 10.92 1.07 -7.49
CA LYS A 14 11.81 1.68 -8.48
C LYS A 14 11.02 2.39 -9.58
N THR A 15 9.92 1.79 -10.02
CA THR A 15 9.14 2.28 -11.15
C THR A 15 8.17 3.39 -10.76
N LEU A 16 7.56 3.33 -9.57
CA LEU A 16 6.64 4.35 -9.06
C LEU A 16 7.30 5.70 -8.79
N LYS A 17 8.57 5.71 -8.32
CA LYS A 17 9.28 6.94 -7.94
C LYS A 17 9.41 7.96 -9.08
N GLY A 18 9.33 7.54 -10.33
CA GLY A 18 9.40 8.42 -11.50
C GLY A 18 8.06 8.86 -12.08
N CYS A 19 6.93 8.45 -11.50
CA CYS A 19 5.63 8.60 -12.16
C CYS A 19 4.91 9.92 -11.90
N ASP A 20 5.12 10.54 -10.74
CA ASP A 20 4.43 11.77 -10.35
C ASP A 20 5.28 12.52 -9.32
N SER A 21 5.37 13.85 -9.43
CA SER A 21 6.15 14.68 -8.51
C SER A 21 5.60 14.74 -7.09
N ARG A 22 4.32 14.39 -6.90
CA ARG A 22 3.69 14.24 -5.57
C ARG A 22 4.18 13.00 -4.83
N LEU A 23 4.68 11.98 -5.52
CA LEU A 23 5.31 10.83 -4.88
C LEU A 23 6.73 11.22 -4.45
N GLY A 24 6.87 11.74 -3.23
CA GLY A 24 8.15 12.17 -2.69
C GLY A 24 9.11 10.99 -2.52
N GLU A 25 8.85 10.14 -1.53
CA GLU A 25 9.66 8.95 -1.29
C GLU A 25 8.82 7.67 -1.42
N VAL A 26 9.43 6.66 -2.03
CA VAL A 26 8.89 5.30 -2.13
C VAL A 26 9.85 4.36 -1.43
N LEU A 27 9.44 3.90 -0.26
CA LEU A 27 10.27 3.18 0.69
C LEU A 27 9.85 1.71 0.73
N LEU A 28 10.82 0.82 0.83
CA LEU A 28 10.59 -0.62 0.95
C LEU A 28 10.38 -1.03 2.40
N GLU A 29 9.90 -2.26 2.57
CA GLU A 29 9.90 -2.97 3.85
C GLU A 29 11.23 -2.77 4.60
N GLY A 30 11.15 -2.33 5.86
CA GLY A 30 12.31 -2.10 6.72
C GLY A 30 12.82 -0.65 6.74
N ALA A 31 12.28 0.26 5.92
CA ALA A 31 12.57 1.69 6.03
C ALA A 31 12.11 2.30 7.37
N ILE A 32 11.12 1.68 8.01
CA ILE A 32 10.66 2.04 9.34
C ILE A 32 11.63 1.44 10.37
N SER A 33 12.52 2.27 10.90
CA SER A 33 13.41 1.87 12.00
C SER A 33 12.67 1.87 13.33
N ARG A 34 12.41 0.66 13.85
CA ARG A 34 11.78 0.47 15.18
C ARG A 34 12.55 1.21 16.27
N THR A 35 13.88 1.09 16.29
CA THR A 35 14.74 1.75 17.28
C THR A 35 14.60 3.27 17.24
N GLN A 36 14.51 3.86 16.04
CA GLN A 36 14.31 5.30 15.90
C GLN A 36 12.92 5.73 16.36
N MET A 37 11.89 4.94 16.05
CA MET A 37 10.56 5.22 16.53
C MET A 37 10.49 5.12 18.06
N GLU A 38 11.05 4.07 18.66
CA GLU A 38 11.06 3.87 20.13
C GLU A 38 11.79 5.00 20.83
N ALA A 39 12.91 5.48 20.28
CA ALA A 39 13.64 6.63 20.80
C ALA A 39 12.78 7.91 20.76
N LEU A 40 12.08 8.17 19.65
CA LEU A 40 11.18 9.33 19.52
C LEU A 40 9.96 9.21 20.45
N ALA A 41 9.34 8.04 20.53
CA ALA A 41 8.18 7.80 21.39
C ALA A 41 8.52 8.01 22.87
N LYS A 42 9.69 7.50 23.31
CA LYS A 42 10.18 7.70 24.67
C LYS A 42 10.36 9.18 25.00
N GLY A 43 10.93 9.96 24.07
CA GLY A 43 11.10 11.41 24.22
C GLY A 43 9.78 12.19 24.31
N LEU A 44 8.69 11.64 23.77
CA LEU A 44 7.35 12.24 23.74
C LEU A 44 6.41 11.67 24.82
N GLY A 45 6.87 10.74 25.66
CA GLY A 45 6.01 10.05 26.64
C GLY A 45 4.96 9.12 26.01
N SER A 46 5.07 8.83 24.71
CA SER A 46 4.13 7.99 23.97
C SER A 46 4.56 6.52 23.94
N ARG A 47 3.65 5.61 23.62
CA ARG A 47 3.91 4.17 23.53
C ARG A 47 3.77 3.66 22.10
N ILE A 48 4.75 2.87 21.68
CA ILE A 48 4.68 2.12 20.42
C ILE A 48 4.14 0.74 20.72
N PRO A 49 3.20 0.21 19.90
CA PRO A 49 2.76 -1.17 20.03
C PRO A 49 3.94 -2.16 19.98
N ALA A 50 3.89 -3.19 20.82
CA ALA A 50 4.96 -4.19 20.91
C ALA A 50 5.25 -4.90 19.57
N PHE A 51 4.22 -5.02 18.72
CA PHE A 51 4.28 -5.55 17.38
C PHE A 51 3.87 -4.47 16.38
N MET A 52 4.74 -4.22 15.41
CA MET A 52 4.48 -3.28 14.32
C MET A 52 4.44 -4.05 13.01
N ALA A 53 3.27 -4.05 12.37
CA ALA A 53 3.17 -4.56 11.01
C ALA A 53 4.00 -3.67 10.10
N LYS A 54 4.82 -4.29 9.24
CA LYS A 54 5.69 -3.60 8.29
C LYS A 54 5.05 -3.67 6.92
N PRO A 55 4.64 -2.54 6.34
CA PRO A 55 4.18 -2.51 4.96
C PRO A 55 5.29 -2.98 4.00
N ASP A 56 4.89 -3.60 2.90
CA ASP A 56 5.81 -3.95 1.81
C ASP A 56 6.37 -2.70 1.14
N LEU A 57 5.54 -1.66 1.02
CA LEU A 57 5.92 -0.33 0.58
C LEU A 57 5.30 0.76 1.47
N VAL A 58 6.03 1.85 1.64
CA VAL A 58 5.52 3.10 2.20
C VAL A 58 5.71 4.20 1.17
N LEU A 59 4.63 4.90 0.84
CA LEU A 59 4.64 6.05 -0.07
C LEU A 59 4.44 7.31 0.76
N VAL A 60 5.38 8.24 0.64
CA VAL A 60 5.27 9.58 1.20
C VAL A 60 4.74 10.49 0.09
N VAL A 61 3.44 10.76 0.13
CA VAL A 61 2.74 11.57 -0.86
C VAL A 61 2.67 13.02 -0.37
N ARG A 62 3.07 13.97 -1.21
CA ARG A 62 2.93 15.40 -0.95
C ARG A 62 1.58 15.89 -1.45
N GLU A 63 0.86 16.61 -0.60
CA GLU A 63 -0.32 17.38 -0.98
C GLU A 63 0.13 18.80 -1.34
N PRO A 64 0.07 19.21 -2.61
CA PRO A 64 0.60 20.50 -3.04
C PRO A 64 -0.08 21.68 -2.36
N GLU A 65 -1.42 21.63 -2.19
CA GLU A 65 -2.21 22.74 -1.67
C GLU A 65 -1.98 22.98 -0.17
N SER A 66 -1.82 21.90 0.61
CA SER A 66 -1.73 21.98 2.07
C SER A 66 -0.28 21.92 2.58
N GLY A 67 0.67 21.54 1.72
CA GLY A 67 2.05 21.21 2.11
C GLY A 67 2.15 19.98 3.02
N ARG A 68 1.03 19.27 3.27
CA ARG A 68 1.00 18.09 4.14
C ARG A 68 1.57 16.89 3.40
N HIS A 69 2.03 15.94 4.20
CA HIS A 69 2.54 14.67 3.72
C HIS A 69 1.56 13.60 4.16
N VAL A 70 1.03 12.83 3.21
CA VAL A 70 0.19 11.65 3.42
C VAL A 70 1.09 10.42 3.38
N LEU A 71 1.01 9.63 4.46
CA LEU A 71 1.75 8.38 4.60
C LEU A 71 0.86 7.22 4.18
N ALA A 72 1.07 6.68 2.98
CA ALA A 72 0.35 5.53 2.49
C ALA A 72 1.15 4.24 2.69
N ALA A 73 0.58 3.29 3.41
CA ALA A 73 1.11 1.95 3.58
C ALA A 73 0.51 1.01 2.53
N VAL A 74 1.36 0.26 1.84
CA VAL A 74 0.96 -0.72 0.84
C VAL A 74 1.27 -2.12 1.34
N GLU A 75 0.23 -2.96 1.43
CA GLU A 75 0.33 -4.40 1.54
C GLU A 75 0.33 -5.00 0.14
N LEU A 76 1.36 -5.79 -0.19
CA LEU A 76 1.50 -6.45 -1.48
C LEU A 76 1.27 -7.96 -1.32
N LYS A 77 0.52 -8.55 -2.25
CA LYS A 77 0.44 -10.01 -2.39
C LYS A 77 0.81 -10.44 -3.80
N TYR A 78 1.73 -11.39 -3.93
CA TYR A 78 2.18 -11.91 -5.22
C TYR A 78 1.70 -13.34 -5.46
N PHE A 79 0.95 -13.52 -6.54
CA PHE A 79 0.34 -14.79 -6.92
C PHE A 79 1.06 -15.37 -8.15
N LYS A 80 1.74 -16.50 -7.93
CA LYS A 80 2.42 -17.28 -8.97
C LYS A 80 1.53 -18.35 -9.62
N THR A 81 0.48 -18.76 -8.90
CA THR A 81 -0.42 -19.83 -9.34
C THR A 81 -1.85 -19.52 -8.91
N ALA A 82 -2.82 -19.95 -9.74
CA ALA A 82 -4.24 -19.95 -9.39
C ALA A 82 -4.58 -21.16 -8.49
N GLY A 83 -5.68 -21.05 -7.73
CA GLY A 83 -6.26 -22.20 -7.04
C GLY A 83 -7.16 -21.85 -5.86
N LYS A 84 -8.30 -22.56 -5.76
CA LYS A 84 -9.34 -22.37 -4.73
C LYS A 84 -8.83 -22.38 -3.28
N LYS A 85 -7.81 -23.21 -2.96
CA LYS A 85 -7.20 -23.24 -1.61
C LYS A 85 -6.49 -21.92 -1.28
N ARG A 86 -5.86 -21.29 -2.27
CA ARG A 86 -5.16 -20.01 -2.14
C ARG A 86 -6.15 -18.85 -2.11
N TRP A 87 -7.26 -18.96 -2.84
CA TRP A 87 -8.31 -17.94 -2.86
C TRP A 87 -9.04 -17.75 -1.53
N ARG A 88 -9.22 -18.83 -0.75
CA ARG A 88 -9.72 -18.71 0.63
C ARG A 88 -8.82 -17.88 1.55
N ARG A 89 -7.55 -17.66 1.20
CA ARG A 89 -6.64 -16.80 1.96
C ARG A 89 -6.91 -15.31 1.72
N ALA A 90 -7.58 -14.94 0.63
CA ALA A 90 -7.92 -13.55 0.32
C ALA A 90 -8.65 -12.85 1.48
N TYR A 91 -9.64 -13.53 2.07
CA TYR A 91 -10.37 -13.00 3.22
C TYR A 91 -9.51 -12.78 4.47
N ARG A 92 -8.37 -13.47 4.58
CA ARG A 92 -7.43 -13.31 5.70
C ARG A 92 -6.45 -12.17 5.49
N GLU A 93 -6.31 -11.69 4.25
CA GLU A 93 -5.29 -10.72 3.87
C GLU A 93 -5.71 -9.27 4.19
N PHE A 94 -7.02 -8.98 4.30
CA PHE A 94 -7.54 -7.65 4.67
C PHE A 94 -7.08 -7.15 6.04
N GLY A 95 -6.81 -8.06 6.99
CA GLY A 95 -6.40 -7.66 8.33
C GLY A 95 -5.06 -6.94 8.35
N GLN A 96 -4.18 -7.21 7.40
CA GLN A 96 -2.86 -6.57 7.35
C GLN A 96 -2.93 -5.07 7.02
N PRO A 97 -3.55 -4.65 5.88
CA PRO A 97 -3.66 -3.23 5.55
C PRO A 97 -4.43 -2.44 6.60
N LEU A 98 -5.51 -2.99 7.15
CA LEU A 98 -6.31 -2.29 8.16
C LEU A 98 -5.55 -2.01 9.47
N ARG A 99 -4.61 -2.89 9.86
CA ARG A 99 -3.76 -2.66 11.05
C ARG A 99 -2.85 -1.46 10.90
N TYR A 100 -2.52 -1.02 9.68
CA TYR A 100 -1.66 0.15 9.47
C TYR A 100 -2.22 1.43 10.07
N TYR A 101 -3.54 1.53 10.19
CA TYR A 101 -4.18 2.67 10.83
C TYR A 101 -3.87 2.80 12.31
N LEU A 102 -3.73 1.69 13.04
CA LEU A 102 -3.35 1.73 14.46
C LEU A 102 -1.92 2.24 14.68
N TYR A 103 -1.07 2.12 13.66
CA TYR A 103 0.29 2.65 13.69
C TYR A 103 0.38 4.11 13.26
N GLY A 104 -0.72 4.69 12.77
CA GLY A 104 -0.77 6.09 12.36
C GLY A 104 -0.46 6.33 10.88
N PHE A 105 -0.54 5.32 10.01
CA PHE A 105 -0.56 5.59 8.57
C PHE A 105 -1.83 6.36 8.20
N ASP A 106 -1.74 7.26 7.23
CA ASP A 106 -2.87 8.06 6.76
C ASP A 106 -3.74 7.25 5.78
N VAL A 107 -3.14 6.32 5.02
CA VAL A 107 -3.80 5.54 3.96
C VAL A 107 -3.30 4.10 3.99
N ALA A 108 -4.18 3.13 3.71
CA ALA A 108 -3.83 1.72 3.53
C ALA A 108 -4.28 1.23 2.13
N VAL A 109 -3.36 0.60 1.41
CA VAL A 109 -3.59 0.07 0.05
C VAL A 109 -3.28 -1.43 0.04
N LEU A 110 -4.22 -2.23 -0.43
CA LEU A 110 -4.00 -3.65 -0.73
C LEU A 110 -3.76 -3.81 -2.23
N VAL A 111 -2.58 -4.29 -2.60
CA VAL A 111 -2.20 -4.54 -3.99
C VAL A 111 -2.00 -6.03 -4.21
N HIS A 112 -2.80 -6.61 -5.09
CA HIS A 112 -2.63 -7.97 -5.56
C HIS A 112 -1.98 -7.96 -6.93
N VAL A 113 -0.85 -8.67 -7.06
CA VAL A 113 -0.10 -8.81 -8.31
C VAL A 113 -0.09 -10.27 -8.73
N PHE A 114 -0.57 -10.54 -9.94
CA PHE A 114 -0.63 -11.87 -10.53
C PHE A 114 0.47 -12.06 -11.57
N GLU A 115 1.07 -13.25 -11.57
CA GLU A 115 2.06 -13.67 -12.55
C GLU A 115 1.42 -13.81 -13.94
N SER A 116 2.20 -13.56 -15.00
CA SER A 116 1.67 -13.46 -16.37
C SER A 116 1.01 -14.74 -16.87
N GLY A 117 1.43 -15.90 -16.36
CA GLY A 117 0.89 -17.21 -16.73
C GLY A 117 -0.48 -17.55 -16.14
N ILE A 118 -1.01 -16.76 -15.21
CA ILE A 118 -2.33 -17.01 -14.62
C ILE A 118 -3.42 -16.58 -15.60
N VAL A 119 -4.44 -17.40 -15.81
CA VAL A 119 -5.55 -17.08 -16.74
C VAL A 119 -6.31 -15.85 -16.29
N ASP A 120 -6.66 -14.96 -17.21
CA ASP A 120 -7.31 -13.68 -16.87
C ASP A 120 -8.66 -13.86 -16.18
N ALA A 121 -9.45 -14.86 -16.58
CA ALA A 121 -10.74 -15.16 -15.96
C ALA A 121 -10.62 -15.55 -14.48
N ASP A 122 -9.52 -16.22 -14.11
CA ASP A 122 -9.22 -16.57 -12.72
C ASP A 122 -8.86 -15.33 -11.90
N VAL A 123 -8.05 -14.43 -12.47
CA VAL A 123 -7.70 -13.16 -11.83
C VAL A 123 -8.94 -12.30 -11.64
N GLU A 124 -9.78 -12.20 -12.66
CA GLU A 124 -11.03 -11.43 -12.63
C GLU A 124 -11.98 -11.94 -11.54
N THR A 125 -12.29 -13.24 -11.56
CA THR A 125 -13.17 -13.87 -10.56
C THR A 125 -12.68 -13.61 -9.14
N TYR A 126 -11.37 -13.77 -8.92
CA TYR A 126 -10.78 -13.52 -7.61
C TYR A 126 -10.85 -12.04 -7.22
N SER A 127 -10.55 -11.13 -8.16
CA SER A 127 -10.51 -9.69 -7.92
C SER A 127 -11.90 -9.12 -7.63
N GLU A 128 -12.94 -9.64 -8.30
CA GLU A 128 -14.31 -9.23 -8.01
C GLU A 128 -14.72 -9.62 -6.59
N VAL A 129 -14.42 -10.84 -6.15
CA VAL A 129 -14.73 -11.27 -4.77
C VAL A 129 -14.06 -10.38 -3.73
N VAL A 130 -12.77 -10.05 -3.93
CA VAL A 130 -12.01 -9.20 -2.99
C VAL A 130 -12.51 -7.76 -3.04
N GLY A 131 -12.76 -7.24 -4.24
CA GLY A 131 -13.27 -5.88 -4.45
C GLY A 131 -14.65 -5.69 -3.84
N GLU A 132 -15.57 -6.65 -4.03
CA GLU A 132 -16.90 -6.63 -3.43
C GLU A 132 -16.84 -6.54 -1.90
N VAL A 133 -15.92 -7.25 -1.25
CA VAL A 133 -15.76 -7.17 0.21
C VAL A 133 -15.33 -5.77 0.62
N VAL A 134 -14.34 -5.19 -0.05
CA VAL A 134 -13.84 -3.84 0.25
C VAL A 134 -14.93 -2.79 0.03
N GLU A 135 -15.62 -2.85 -1.11
CA GLU A 135 -16.65 -1.89 -1.51
C GLU A 135 -17.92 -2.03 -0.66
N LYS A 136 -18.50 -3.23 -0.56
CA LYS A 136 -19.79 -3.45 0.13
C LYS A 136 -19.68 -3.29 1.64
N LEU A 137 -18.54 -3.66 2.24
CA LEU A 137 -18.30 -3.43 3.67
C LEU A 137 -17.70 -2.05 3.96
N LYS A 138 -17.46 -1.23 2.92
CA LYS A 138 -16.84 0.10 3.02
C LYS A 138 -15.55 0.05 3.84
N LEU A 139 -14.71 -0.95 3.58
CA LEU A 139 -13.43 -1.07 4.27
C LEU A 139 -12.59 0.16 3.91
N PRO A 140 -11.93 0.80 4.90
CA PRO A 140 -11.05 1.92 4.63
C PRO A 140 -9.75 1.39 3.99
N THR A 141 -9.78 0.89 2.77
CA THR A 141 -8.56 0.48 2.07
C THR A 141 -8.77 0.55 0.57
N ALA A 142 -7.78 1.04 -0.16
CA ALA A 142 -7.79 0.91 -1.61
C ALA A 142 -7.51 -0.54 -1.98
N TYR A 143 -8.27 -1.07 -2.94
CA TYR A 143 -7.96 -2.36 -3.53
C TYR A 143 -7.53 -2.21 -4.98
N ILE A 144 -6.33 -2.69 -5.29
CA ILE A 144 -5.75 -2.68 -6.61
C ILE A 144 -5.41 -4.10 -7.01
N SER A 145 -5.87 -4.52 -8.18
CA SER A 145 -5.60 -5.86 -8.71
C SER A 145 -4.97 -5.79 -10.10
N LEU A 146 -3.78 -6.36 -10.21
CA LEU A 146 -2.89 -6.20 -11.36
C LEU A 146 -2.33 -7.55 -11.78
N LYS A 147 -2.18 -7.78 -13.07
CA LYS A 147 -1.42 -8.90 -13.61
C LYS A 147 -0.24 -8.39 -14.41
N ILE A 148 0.92 -9.00 -14.26
CA ILE A 148 2.10 -8.65 -15.05
C ILE A 148 1.84 -9.02 -16.51
N ALA A 149 1.85 -8.03 -17.39
CA ALA A 149 1.78 -8.25 -18.83
C ALA A 149 3.18 -8.28 -19.44
N ASP A 150 4.03 -7.30 -19.08
CA ASP A 150 5.44 -7.21 -19.47
C ASP A 150 6.22 -6.48 -18.36
N ALA A 151 7.05 -7.21 -17.62
CA ALA A 151 7.80 -6.63 -16.51
C ALA A 151 8.95 -5.71 -16.96
N GLU A 152 9.54 -5.97 -18.13
CA GLU A 152 10.66 -5.18 -18.66
C GLU A 152 10.18 -3.81 -19.13
N ARG A 153 9.02 -3.78 -19.78
CA ARG A 153 8.37 -2.54 -20.24
C ARG A 153 7.50 -1.86 -19.18
N GLY A 154 7.37 -2.46 -17.99
CA GLY A 154 6.56 -1.88 -16.91
C GLY A 154 5.05 -1.91 -17.16
N LEU A 155 4.57 -2.90 -17.94
CA LEU A 155 3.17 -3.04 -18.33
C LEU A 155 2.43 -4.06 -17.46
N LEU A 156 1.25 -3.64 -17.02
CA LEU A 156 0.37 -4.37 -16.12
C LEU A 156 -1.03 -4.39 -16.74
N LYS A 157 -1.72 -5.53 -16.69
CA LYS A 157 -3.17 -5.58 -16.93
C LYS A 157 -3.89 -5.31 -15.62
N ALA A 158 -4.86 -4.41 -15.62
CA ALA A 158 -5.58 -4.06 -14.40
C ALA A 158 -6.99 -4.68 -14.38
N PHE A 159 -7.38 -5.15 -13.20
CA PHE A 159 -8.70 -5.74 -12.94
C PHE A 159 -9.50 -4.91 -11.93
N LYS A 160 -8.82 -4.27 -10.97
CA LYS A 160 -9.40 -3.31 -10.01
C LYS A 160 -8.44 -2.13 -9.83
N PRO A 161 -8.93 -0.91 -9.54
CA PRO A 161 -10.34 -0.54 -9.34
C PRO A 161 -11.17 -0.53 -10.63
N GLN A 162 -10.51 -0.38 -11.79
CA GLN A 162 -11.14 -0.46 -13.10
C GLN A 162 -10.48 -1.55 -13.94
N LYS A 163 -11.28 -2.34 -14.66
CA LYS A 163 -10.78 -3.30 -15.63
C LYS A 163 -10.25 -2.57 -16.86
N LEU A 164 -8.94 -2.67 -17.08
CA LEU A 164 -8.24 -2.06 -18.20
C LEU A 164 -7.37 -3.09 -18.92
N GLY A 165 -6.99 -2.78 -20.15
CA GLY A 165 -5.96 -3.52 -20.89
C GLY A 165 -4.58 -3.35 -20.24
N ALA A 166 -3.53 -3.51 -21.04
CA ALA A 166 -2.18 -3.20 -20.58
C ALA A 166 -2.03 -1.70 -20.30
N VAL A 167 -1.69 -1.36 -19.07
CA VAL A 167 -1.41 0.00 -18.59
C VAL A 167 0.02 0.07 -18.06
N GLY A 168 0.63 1.24 -18.18
CA GLY A 168 1.92 1.50 -17.54
C GLY A 168 1.78 1.66 -16.03
N ILE A 169 2.86 1.38 -15.30
CA ILE A 169 2.97 1.57 -13.84
C ILE A 169 2.52 2.96 -13.35
N CYS A 170 2.71 4.02 -14.14
CA CYS A 170 2.31 5.37 -13.73
C CYS A 170 0.79 5.56 -13.69
N HIS A 171 0.03 4.70 -14.36
CA HIS A 171 -1.42 4.66 -14.18
C HIS A 171 -1.79 4.13 -12.78
N VAL A 172 -1.05 3.13 -12.27
CA VAL A 172 -1.22 2.62 -10.90
C VAL A 172 -0.86 3.68 -9.86
N ALA A 173 0.23 4.43 -10.09
CA ALA A 173 0.60 5.56 -9.26
C ALA A 173 -0.55 6.58 -9.16
N LYS A 174 -1.19 6.90 -10.28
CA LYS A 174 -2.32 7.82 -10.34
C LYS A 174 -3.48 7.36 -9.44
N TRP A 175 -3.89 6.09 -9.52
CA TRP A 175 -4.95 5.55 -8.66
C TRP A 175 -4.61 5.64 -7.18
N ILE A 176 -3.37 5.34 -6.80
CA ILE A 176 -2.95 5.47 -5.41
C ILE A 176 -3.01 6.93 -4.96
N LEU A 177 -2.58 7.87 -5.81
CA LEU A 177 -2.63 9.31 -5.50
C LEU A 177 -4.06 9.84 -5.40
N GLU A 178 -4.95 9.42 -6.29
CA GLU A 178 -6.39 9.75 -6.24
C GLU A 178 -7.00 9.22 -4.94
N TYR A 179 -6.73 7.97 -4.58
CA TYR A 179 -7.21 7.43 -3.31
C TYR A 179 -6.61 8.16 -2.09
N CYS A 180 -5.32 8.52 -2.15
CA CYS A 180 -4.68 9.34 -1.13
C CYS A 180 -5.27 10.74 -1.00
N ALA A 181 -5.95 11.26 -2.03
CA ALA A 181 -6.67 12.52 -1.93
C ALA A 181 -8.01 12.33 -1.20
N GLU A 182 -8.73 11.24 -1.48
CA GLU A 182 -10.11 11.01 -1.02
C GLU A 182 -10.23 10.35 0.36
N ALA A 183 -9.35 9.39 0.67
CA ALA A 183 -9.47 8.55 1.86
C ALA A 183 -8.43 8.91 2.92
N ARG A 184 -8.82 8.88 4.20
CA ARG A 184 -7.91 9.01 5.34
C ARG A 184 -8.19 7.94 6.38
N ASN A 185 -7.21 7.73 7.25
CA ASN A 185 -7.32 6.90 8.43
C ASN A 185 -8.50 7.39 9.29
N PRO A 186 -9.55 6.56 9.45
CA PRO A 186 -10.77 6.97 10.15
C PRO A 186 -10.54 7.25 11.64
N LEU A 187 -9.41 6.83 12.19
CA LEU A 187 -9.09 6.97 13.61
C LEU A 187 -8.35 8.27 13.94
N LEU A 188 -7.70 8.92 12.96
CA LEU A 188 -6.92 10.14 13.19
C LEU A 188 -7.73 11.33 13.77
N PRO A 189 -8.99 11.57 13.37
CA PRO A 189 -9.74 12.71 13.91
C PRO A 189 -10.07 12.59 15.41
N SER A 190 -10.17 11.37 15.94
CA SER A 190 -10.71 11.10 17.27
C SER A 190 -9.72 10.46 18.24
N ASP A 191 -8.65 9.83 17.76
CA ASP A 191 -7.71 9.08 18.58
C ASP A 191 -6.35 9.80 18.71
N LYS A 192 -6.10 10.36 19.89
CA LYS A 192 -4.87 11.09 20.20
C LYS A 192 -3.62 10.20 20.14
N GLU A 193 -3.72 8.95 20.57
CA GLU A 193 -2.57 8.03 20.58
C GLU A 193 -2.15 7.68 19.15
N ILE A 194 -3.13 7.45 18.27
CA ILE A 194 -2.86 7.20 16.84
C ILE A 194 -2.28 8.44 16.17
N LEU A 195 -2.77 9.64 16.50
CA LEU A 195 -2.22 10.89 15.99
C LEU A 195 -0.76 11.10 16.42
N GLU A 196 -0.40 10.78 17.66
CA GLU A 196 0.98 10.81 18.14
C GLU A 196 1.87 9.83 17.37
N ARG A 197 1.42 8.58 17.20
CA ARG A 197 2.15 7.57 16.42
C ARG A 197 2.36 8.01 14.98
N ARG A 198 1.34 8.64 14.37
CA ARG A 198 1.42 9.24 13.03
C ARG A 198 2.47 10.33 12.94
N ASN A 199 2.56 11.20 13.94
CA ASN A 199 3.59 12.25 13.99
C ASN A 199 5.01 11.67 14.14
N ILE A 200 5.17 10.61 14.95
CA ILE A 200 6.42 9.88 15.07
C ILE A 200 6.80 9.22 13.74
N LEU A 201 5.86 8.54 13.08
CA LEU A 201 6.07 7.94 11.76
C LEU A 201 6.53 8.98 10.74
N LYS A 202 5.84 10.12 10.66
CA LYS A 202 6.24 11.23 9.78
C LYS A 202 7.66 11.67 10.09
N ALA A 203 8.02 11.86 11.35
CA ALA A 203 9.36 12.26 11.78
C ALA A 203 10.44 11.21 11.51
N VAL A 204 10.11 9.92 11.32
CA VAL A 204 11.07 8.88 10.90
C VAL A 204 11.20 8.84 9.38
N LEU A 205 10.09 8.93 8.67
CA LEU A 205 10.05 8.75 7.21
C LEU A 205 10.47 10.00 6.43
N CYS A 206 10.33 11.19 7.02
CA CYS A 206 10.52 12.48 6.34
C CYS A 206 11.84 13.20 6.69
N ARG A 207 12.84 12.51 7.27
CA ARG A 207 13.94 13.08 8.09
C ARG A 207 14.87 14.15 7.48
N SER A 208 14.75 14.58 6.23
CA SER A 208 15.57 15.70 5.71
C SER A 208 15.07 16.37 4.43
N ARG A 209 13.92 15.96 3.87
CA ARG A 209 13.52 16.33 2.49
C ARG A 209 12.01 16.51 2.32
N CYS A 210 11.34 17.02 3.35
CA CYS A 210 9.93 17.36 3.33
C CYS A 210 9.80 18.81 3.73
#